data_AF-A0A2C5ZUF9-F1
#
_entry.id   AF-A0A2C5ZUF9-F1
#
_cell.length_a   1.000
_cell.length_b   1.000
_cell.length_c   1.000
_cell.angle_alpha   90.00
_cell.angle_beta   90.00
_cell.angle_gamma   90.00
#
_symmetry.space_group_name_H-M   'P 1'
#
loop_
_entity.id
_entity.type
_entity.pdbx_description
1 polymer ?
#
loop_
_entity_poly.entity_id
_entity_poly.type
_entity_poly.pdbx_seq_one_letter_code
_entity_poly.pdbx_strand_id
1 'polypeptide(L)'
;MARIYAGFSSSTTDLSRIHDAWTELQEAINALIDKTKNPVQGAAAKRNEDGIKQKLEKKEGLFRKNMMGKRVNYAARSVISPDPNIETNEIGVPPIFAKKLTYPEPVTSHNFRDMQQAVINGVDQWPGAFAIENENGQIHHRTTLPQGRGTRRSIVISRMGTSF
;
A
#
# COMPACT_ATOMS: atom_id res chain seq x y z
N MET A 1 -25.43 -25.75 -71.93
CA MET A 1 -25.69 -26.31 -70.58
C MET A 1 -24.47 -26.04 -69.68
N ALA A 2 -24.18 -24.77 -69.39
CA ALA A 2 -23.02 -24.37 -68.57
C ALA A 2 -23.20 -22.92 -68.10
N ARG A 3 -24.00 -22.69 -67.04
CA ARG A 3 -24.10 -21.35 -66.41
C ARG A 3 -24.73 -21.34 -65.01
N ILE A 4 -24.46 -22.37 -64.16
CA ILE A 4 -25.04 -22.42 -62.78
C ILE A 4 -23.99 -22.79 -61.69
N TYR A 5 -22.70 -22.49 -61.87
CA TYR A 5 -21.68 -22.76 -60.83
C TYR A 5 -20.75 -21.58 -60.51
N ALA A 6 -21.21 -20.33 -60.67
CA ALA A 6 -20.38 -19.14 -60.38
C ALA A 6 -20.72 -18.41 -59.07
N GLY A 7 -21.71 -18.88 -58.29
CA GLY A 7 -22.25 -18.15 -57.13
C GLY A 7 -21.92 -18.70 -55.74
N PHE A 8 -21.19 -19.83 -55.62
CA PHE A 8 -21.03 -20.54 -54.33
C PHE A 8 -19.64 -20.41 -53.68
N SER A 9 -18.65 -19.76 -54.30
CA SER A 9 -17.30 -19.65 -53.71
C SER A 9 -17.07 -18.41 -52.84
N SER A 10 -18.00 -17.44 -52.83
CA SER A 10 -17.89 -16.22 -52.02
C SER A 10 -18.17 -16.48 -50.53
N SER A 11 -19.19 -17.29 -50.23
CA SER A 11 -19.66 -17.57 -48.86
C SER A 11 -18.65 -18.34 -48.01
N THR A 12 -17.82 -19.18 -48.63
CA THR A 12 -16.79 -19.97 -47.95
C THR A 12 -15.62 -19.09 -47.47
N THR A 13 -15.27 -18.04 -48.22
CA THR A 13 -14.22 -17.08 -47.85
C THR A 13 -14.67 -16.20 -46.68
N ASP A 14 -15.93 -15.78 -46.66
CA ASP A 14 -16.50 -15.00 -45.56
C ASP A 14 -16.61 -15.81 -44.26
N LEU A 15 -17.00 -17.09 -44.36
CA LEU A 15 -16.99 -18.03 -43.22
C LEU A 15 -15.58 -18.23 -42.66
N SER A 16 -14.55 -18.37 -43.51
CA SER A 16 -13.17 -18.50 -43.05
C SER A 16 -12.67 -17.24 -42.33
N ARG A 17 -13.01 -16.06 -42.85
CA ARG A 17 -12.64 -14.78 -42.23
C ARG A 17 -13.32 -14.57 -40.87
N ILE A 18 -14.59 -14.93 -40.76
CA ILE A 18 -15.31 -14.87 -39.48
C ILE A 18 -14.71 -15.86 -38.48
N HIS A 19 -14.36 -17.06 -38.94
CA HIS A 19 -13.71 -18.07 -38.11
C HIS A 19 -12.33 -17.61 -37.61
N ASP A 20 -11.53 -17.01 -38.48
CA ASP A 20 -10.21 -16.45 -38.12
C ASP A 20 -10.35 -15.30 -37.11
N ALA A 21 -11.27 -14.35 -37.36
CA ALA A 21 -11.52 -13.23 -36.44
C ALA A 21 -12.05 -13.70 -35.07
N TRP A 22 -12.91 -14.72 -35.05
CA TRP A 22 -13.39 -15.33 -33.81
C TRP A 22 -12.26 -16.00 -33.03
N THR A 23 -11.34 -16.66 -33.73
CA THR A 23 -10.21 -17.35 -33.14
C THR A 23 -9.20 -16.35 -32.56
N GLU A 24 -8.90 -15.27 -33.30
CA GLU A 24 -8.03 -14.19 -32.81
C GLU A 24 -8.60 -13.51 -31.56
N LEU A 25 -9.92 -13.25 -31.53
CA LEU A 25 -10.59 -12.71 -30.34
C LEU A 25 -10.48 -13.67 -29.16
N GLN A 26 -10.69 -14.98 -29.39
CA GLN A 26 -10.62 -15.99 -28.35
C GLN A 26 -9.20 -16.10 -27.78
N GLU A 27 -8.16 -15.98 -28.62
CA GLU A 27 -6.76 -15.97 -28.21
C GLU A 27 -6.42 -14.72 -27.39
N ALA A 28 -6.92 -13.54 -27.79
CA ALA A 28 -6.75 -12.30 -27.04
C ALA A 28 -7.39 -12.37 -25.63
N ILE A 29 -8.61 -12.91 -25.54
CA ILE A 29 -9.30 -13.12 -24.26
C ILE A 29 -8.54 -14.13 -23.40
N ASN A 30 -8.07 -15.23 -23.99
CA ASN A 30 -7.29 -16.23 -23.27
C ASN A 30 -5.99 -15.63 -22.72
N ALA A 31 -5.27 -14.83 -23.51
CA ALA A 31 -4.07 -14.15 -23.08
C ALA A 31 -4.32 -13.17 -21.91
N LEU A 32 -5.47 -12.48 -21.89
CA LEU A 32 -5.85 -11.57 -20.82
C LEU A 32 -6.18 -12.29 -19.50
N ILE A 33 -6.95 -13.38 -19.59
CA ILE A 33 -7.48 -14.08 -18.39
C ILE A 33 -6.47 -15.06 -17.83
N ASP A 34 -5.94 -15.94 -18.68
CA ASP A 34 -5.07 -17.04 -18.27
C ASP A 34 -3.92 -17.23 -19.27
N LYS A 35 -2.74 -16.76 -18.88
CA LYS A 35 -1.51 -16.89 -19.66
C LYS A 35 -1.22 -18.33 -20.10
N THR A 36 -1.64 -19.36 -19.35
CA THR A 36 -1.37 -20.77 -19.74
C THR A 36 -2.19 -21.23 -20.94
N LYS A 37 -3.26 -20.51 -21.29
CA LYS A 37 -4.13 -20.81 -22.44
C LYS A 37 -3.76 -20.01 -23.70
N ASN A 38 -2.65 -19.27 -23.66
CA ASN A 38 -2.15 -18.55 -24.82
C ASN A 38 -1.56 -19.55 -25.85
N PRO A 39 -1.86 -19.41 -27.15
CA PRO A 39 -1.31 -20.27 -28.21
C PRO A 39 0.23 -20.23 -28.27
N VAL A 40 0.86 -19.12 -27.86
CA VAL A 40 2.31 -18.97 -27.84
C VAL A 40 2.89 -19.65 -26.60
N GLN A 41 3.50 -20.83 -26.80
CA GLN A 41 4.14 -21.65 -25.77
C GLN A 41 5.68 -21.63 -25.89
N GLY A 42 6.38 -22.15 -24.87
CA GLY A 42 7.85 -22.27 -24.89
C GLY A 42 8.60 -20.99 -24.49
N ALA A 43 9.81 -20.79 -25.01
CA ALA A 43 10.69 -19.68 -24.62
C ALA A 43 10.07 -18.29 -24.95
N ALA A 44 9.26 -18.21 -26.00
CA ALA A 44 8.51 -17.01 -26.38
C ALA A 44 7.41 -16.67 -25.35
N ALA A 45 6.79 -17.68 -24.71
CA ALA A 45 5.75 -17.50 -23.70
C ALA A 45 6.24 -16.82 -22.41
N LYS A 46 7.56 -16.83 -22.16
CA LYS A 46 8.15 -16.12 -21.02
C LYS A 46 8.04 -14.59 -21.18
N ARG A 47 7.96 -14.09 -22.42
CA ARG A 47 7.75 -12.67 -22.73
C ARG A 47 6.28 -12.23 -22.63
N ASN A 48 5.33 -13.17 -22.63
CA ASN A 48 3.92 -12.84 -22.51
C ASN A 48 3.62 -12.27 -21.12
N GLU A 49 2.80 -11.25 -21.06
CA GLU A 49 2.39 -10.64 -19.79
C GLU A 49 1.58 -11.60 -18.93
N ASP A 50 1.57 -11.36 -17.62
CA ASP A 50 0.77 -12.14 -16.69
C ASP A 50 -0.72 -11.76 -16.81
N GLY A 51 -1.55 -12.77 -17.10
CA GLY A 51 -3.00 -12.64 -17.07
C GLY A 51 -3.56 -12.43 -15.67
N ILE A 52 -4.86 -12.17 -15.59
CA ILE A 52 -5.57 -11.87 -14.33
C ILE A 52 -5.42 -13.03 -13.33
N LYS A 53 -5.59 -14.27 -13.79
CA LYS A 53 -5.44 -15.47 -12.93
C LYS A 53 -4.05 -15.53 -12.29
N GLN A 54 -3.00 -15.28 -13.07
CA GLN A 54 -1.62 -15.26 -12.57
C GLN A 54 -1.40 -14.19 -11.51
N LYS A 55 -2.02 -13.01 -11.64
CA LYS A 55 -1.92 -11.94 -10.64
C LYS A 55 -2.65 -12.29 -9.32
N LEU A 56 -3.67 -13.14 -9.38
CA LEU A 56 -4.44 -13.55 -8.20
C LEU A 56 -3.81 -14.77 -7.48
N GLU A 57 -3.45 -15.82 -8.23
CA GLU A 57 -3.10 -17.13 -7.68
C GLU A 57 -1.62 -17.31 -7.34
N LYS A 58 -0.73 -16.46 -7.87
CA LYS A 58 0.70 -16.58 -7.57
C LYS A 58 0.95 -16.48 -6.05
N LYS A 59 2.05 -17.09 -5.58
CA LYS A 59 2.50 -16.97 -4.18
C LYS A 59 2.70 -15.50 -3.77
N GLU A 60 3.18 -14.69 -4.72
CA GLU A 60 3.27 -13.22 -4.62
C GLU A 60 2.07 -12.48 -5.24
N GLY A 61 0.93 -13.16 -5.40
CA GLY A 61 -0.30 -12.62 -5.95
C GLY A 61 -1.07 -11.75 -4.95
N LEU A 62 -2.17 -11.17 -5.42
CA LEU A 62 -2.95 -10.18 -4.68
C LEU A 62 -3.38 -10.66 -3.29
N PHE A 63 -3.94 -11.87 -3.20
CA PHE A 63 -4.48 -12.37 -1.93
C PHE A 63 -3.39 -12.54 -0.88
N ARG A 64 -2.29 -13.21 -1.23
CA ARG A 64 -1.26 -13.57 -0.25
C ARG A 64 -0.32 -12.42 0.07
N LYS A 65 0.04 -11.61 -0.93
CA LYS A 65 1.05 -10.55 -0.79
C LYS A 65 0.47 -9.22 -0.33
N ASN A 66 -0.79 -8.93 -0.65
CA ASN A 66 -1.38 -7.61 -0.44
C ASN A 66 -2.64 -7.62 0.45
N MET A 67 -3.40 -8.72 0.51
CA MET A 67 -4.60 -8.82 1.36
C MET A 67 -4.34 -9.55 2.69
N MET A 68 -3.74 -10.74 2.68
CA MET A 68 -3.45 -11.53 3.89
C MET A 68 -2.27 -10.96 4.69
N GLY A 69 -1.29 -10.37 4.01
CA GLY A 69 -0.20 -9.62 4.62
C GLY A 69 -0.05 -8.30 3.89
N LYS A 70 0.23 -7.23 4.63
CA LYS A 70 0.49 -5.91 4.05
C LYS A 70 1.68 -5.27 4.75
N ARG A 71 2.39 -4.39 4.05
CA ARG A 71 3.35 -3.49 4.67
C ARG A 71 2.58 -2.44 5.48
N VAL A 72 2.94 -2.30 6.75
CA VAL A 72 2.29 -1.41 7.70
C VAL A 72 3.12 -0.15 7.95
N ASN A 73 2.45 0.93 8.31
CA ASN A 73 3.09 2.16 8.78
C ASN A 73 3.38 2.04 10.29
N TYR A 74 4.21 2.95 10.82
CA TYR A 74 4.56 3.02 12.26
C TYR A 74 5.18 1.73 12.84
N ALA A 75 6.04 1.07 12.08
CA ALA A 75 6.80 -0.09 12.53
C ALA A 75 8.30 0.12 12.37
N ALA A 76 9.09 -0.48 13.26
CA ALA A 76 10.56 -0.49 13.20
C ALA A 76 11.10 -1.91 13.46
N ARG A 77 12.36 -2.15 13.07
CA ARG A 77 13.06 -3.43 13.29
C ARG A 77 14.51 -3.13 13.69
N SER A 78 15.03 -3.84 14.69
CA SER A 78 16.41 -3.76 15.16
C SER A 78 16.92 -5.10 15.68
N VAL A 79 18.22 -5.19 15.90
CA VAL A 79 18.84 -6.31 16.62
C VAL A 79 18.52 -6.18 18.11
N ILE A 80 18.24 -7.30 18.77
CA ILE A 80 17.98 -7.36 20.22
C ILE A 80 19.29 -7.53 21.00
N SER A 81 19.37 -6.91 22.17
CA SER A 81 20.48 -7.07 23.12
C SER A 81 19.90 -7.39 24.50
N PRO A 82 20.52 -8.27 25.30
CA PRO A 82 20.03 -8.57 26.64
C PRO A 82 20.29 -7.39 27.58
N ASP A 83 19.29 -7.02 28.38
CA ASP A 83 19.42 -6.00 29.45
C ASP A 83 18.69 -6.51 30.72
N PRO A 84 19.40 -6.72 31.85
CA PRO A 84 18.79 -7.17 33.09
C PRO A 84 18.15 -6.05 33.93
N ASN A 85 18.30 -4.77 33.56
CA ASN A 85 17.79 -3.65 34.34
C ASN A 85 16.37 -3.21 33.96
N ILE A 86 15.80 -3.80 32.91
CA ILE A 86 14.43 -3.53 32.46
C ILE A 86 13.48 -4.58 33.02
N GLU A 87 12.23 -4.19 33.28
CA GLU A 87 11.21 -5.11 33.78
C GLU A 87 10.79 -6.12 32.70
N THR A 88 10.23 -7.26 33.12
CA THR A 88 9.82 -8.33 32.19
C THR A 88 8.71 -7.94 31.19
N ASN A 89 7.97 -6.87 31.47
CA ASN A 89 6.94 -6.30 30.60
C ASN A 89 7.44 -5.13 29.73
N GLU A 90 8.67 -4.68 29.91
CA GLU A 90 9.22 -3.51 29.24
C GLU A 90 10.11 -3.87 28.04
N ILE A 91 10.35 -2.89 27.16
CA ILE A 91 11.31 -3.01 26.07
C ILE A 91 12.13 -1.73 25.90
N GLY A 92 13.45 -1.89 25.77
CA GLY A 92 14.35 -0.79 25.48
C GLY A 92 14.16 -0.27 24.04
N VAL A 93 13.53 0.89 23.89
CA VAL A 93 13.37 1.56 22.59
C VAL A 93 14.51 2.55 22.35
N PRO A 94 15.31 2.40 21.28
CA PRO A 94 16.37 3.35 20.96
C PRO A 94 15.82 4.78 20.74
N PRO A 95 16.54 5.84 21.16
CA PRO A 95 16.09 7.23 20.98
C PRO A 95 15.79 7.60 19.51
N ILE A 96 16.48 6.97 18.56
CA ILE A 96 16.26 7.18 17.12
C ILE A 96 14.85 6.70 16.71
N PHE A 97 14.36 5.61 17.30
CA PHE A 97 13.02 5.09 17.04
C PHE A 97 11.96 5.88 17.77
N ALA A 98 12.19 6.21 19.05
CA ALA A 98 11.30 7.06 19.83
C ALA A 98 11.09 8.43 19.14
N LYS A 99 12.10 8.96 18.46
CA LYS A 99 11.98 10.17 17.65
C LYS A 99 11.16 9.99 16.37
N LYS A 100 11.15 8.82 15.74
CA LYS A 100 10.46 8.66 14.44
C LYS A 100 9.03 8.13 14.58
N LEU A 101 8.78 7.31 15.59
CA LEU A 101 7.48 6.69 15.81
C LEU A 101 6.58 7.64 16.60
N THR A 102 5.44 7.99 16.00
CA THR A 102 4.47 8.92 16.58
C THR A 102 3.14 8.26 16.82
N TYR A 103 2.43 8.75 17.81
CA TYR A 103 1.09 8.36 18.20
C TYR A 103 0.18 9.61 18.16
N PRO A 104 -1.01 9.53 17.53
CA PRO A 104 -1.97 10.62 17.57
C PRO A 104 -2.68 10.63 18.92
N GLU A 105 -2.33 11.57 19.79
CA GLU A 105 -2.93 11.72 21.10
C GLU A 105 -3.95 12.88 21.11
N PRO A 106 -5.23 12.62 21.45
CA PRO A 106 -6.21 13.69 21.56
C PRO A 106 -5.90 14.57 22.78
N VAL A 107 -5.90 15.89 22.57
CA VAL A 107 -5.72 16.84 23.68
C VAL A 107 -6.99 16.92 24.52
N THR A 108 -6.83 16.61 25.80
CA THR A 108 -7.84 16.68 26.86
C THR A 108 -7.38 17.68 27.93
N SER A 109 -8.25 18.00 28.88
CA SER A 109 -7.88 18.86 30.02
C SER A 109 -6.76 18.28 30.89
N HIS A 110 -6.59 16.96 30.91
CA HIS A 110 -5.65 16.26 31.78
C HIS A 110 -4.23 16.24 31.21
N ASN A 111 -4.08 15.94 29.91
CA ASN A 111 -2.79 15.84 29.22
C ASN A 111 -2.35 17.16 28.55
N PHE A 112 -3.11 18.24 28.69
CA PHE A 112 -2.84 19.52 28.01
C PHE A 112 -1.41 20.04 28.26
N ARG A 113 -0.93 19.93 29.51
CA ARG A 113 0.41 20.44 29.89
C ARG A 113 1.52 19.63 29.23
N ASP A 114 1.39 18.32 29.21
CA ASP A 114 2.38 17.41 28.63
C ASP A 114 2.40 17.56 27.11
N MET A 115 1.23 17.67 26.48
CA MET A 115 1.11 17.90 25.04
C MET A 115 1.65 19.28 24.63
N GLN A 116 1.40 20.32 25.44
CA GLN A 116 1.98 21.64 25.24
C GLN A 116 3.51 21.56 25.30
N GLN A 117 4.07 20.87 26.29
CA GLN A 117 5.52 20.71 26.41
C GLN A 117 6.12 19.90 25.25
N ALA A 118 5.45 18.84 24.81
CA ALA A 118 5.89 18.04 23.65
C ALA A 118 5.91 18.89 22.36
N VAL A 119 4.91 19.75 22.17
CA VAL A 119 4.89 20.72 21.06
C VAL A 119 6.02 21.74 21.19
N ILE A 120 6.32 22.23 22.39
CA ILE A 120 7.42 23.17 22.64
C ILE A 120 8.79 22.54 22.32
N ASN A 121 9.01 21.30 22.77
CA ASN A 121 10.24 20.53 22.54
C ASN A 121 10.47 20.23 21.05
N GLY A 122 9.40 20.04 20.28
CA GLY A 122 9.46 19.86 18.83
C GLY A 122 10.00 18.50 18.37
N VAL A 123 10.62 18.47 17.19
CA VAL A 123 11.00 17.23 16.48
C VAL A 123 12.41 16.72 16.79
N ASP A 124 13.28 17.51 17.42
CA ASP A 124 14.67 17.08 17.63
C ASP A 124 14.90 16.52 19.03
N GLN A 125 14.11 17.00 20.00
CA GLN A 125 14.16 16.58 21.40
C GLN A 125 13.03 15.60 21.72
N TRP A 126 13.35 14.56 22.49
CA TRP A 126 12.38 13.61 23.04
C TRP A 126 12.25 13.87 24.55
N PRO A 127 11.03 13.87 25.13
CA PRO A 127 9.71 13.73 24.50
C PRO A 127 9.31 14.95 23.67
N GLY A 128 8.70 14.73 22.50
CA GLY A 128 8.40 15.81 21.55
C GLY A 128 7.24 15.47 20.62
N ALA A 129 6.81 16.44 19.81
CA ALA A 129 5.72 16.29 18.85
C ALA A 129 6.18 16.55 17.42
N PHE A 130 5.60 15.81 16.47
CA PHE A 130 5.92 15.93 15.05
C PHE A 130 4.99 16.88 14.31
N ALA A 131 3.69 16.79 14.59
CA ALA A 131 2.67 17.60 13.95
C ALA A 131 1.47 17.80 14.88
N ILE A 132 0.65 18.80 14.57
CA ILE A 132 -0.59 19.08 15.26
C ILE A 132 -1.71 19.03 14.22
N GLU A 133 -2.76 18.28 14.51
CA GLU A 133 -3.96 18.21 13.70
C GLU A 133 -5.06 19.06 14.34
N ASN A 134 -5.59 20.01 13.58
CA ASN A 134 -6.68 20.87 14.02
C ASN A 134 -8.03 20.13 13.95
N GLU A 135 -9.07 20.70 14.56
CA GLU A 135 -10.46 20.21 14.49
C GLU A 135 -10.96 19.96 13.05
N ASN A 136 -10.39 20.68 12.08
CA ASN A 136 -10.74 20.60 10.65
C ASN A 136 -9.99 19.49 9.90
N GLY A 137 -9.24 18.61 10.58
CA GLY A 137 -8.42 17.56 9.97
C GLY A 137 -7.15 18.06 9.27
N GLN A 138 -6.81 19.35 9.41
CA GLN A 138 -5.61 19.93 8.82
C GLN A 138 -4.39 19.68 9.69
N ILE A 139 -3.40 18.99 9.13
CA ILE A 139 -2.13 18.66 9.78
C ILE A 139 -1.14 19.82 9.57
N HIS A 140 -0.73 20.44 10.67
CA HIS A 140 0.29 21.48 10.70
C HIS A 140 1.60 20.87 11.20
N HIS A 141 2.57 20.75 10.28
CA HIS A 141 3.94 20.44 10.65
C HIS A 141 4.58 21.66 11.32
N ARG A 142 5.35 21.43 12.39
CA ARG A 142 5.89 22.53 13.20
C ARG A 142 6.78 23.52 12.42
N THR A 143 7.38 23.10 11.30
CA THR A 143 8.14 23.98 10.40
C THR A 143 7.34 25.23 9.97
N THR A 144 6.00 25.18 10.04
CA THR A 144 5.10 26.22 9.53
C THR A 144 4.22 26.87 10.62
N LEU A 145 4.39 26.53 11.91
CA LEU A 145 3.50 27.06 12.96
C LEU A 145 3.96 28.45 13.44
N PRO A 146 3.14 29.51 13.29
CA PRO A 146 3.40 30.78 13.95
C PRO A 146 3.26 30.60 15.46
N GLN A 147 4.33 30.92 16.19
CA GLN A 147 4.37 30.90 17.66
C GLN A 147 3.34 31.91 18.20
N GLY A 148 2.18 31.44 18.70
CA GLY A 148 1.29 32.34 19.45
C GLY A 148 -0.23 32.11 19.42
N ARG A 149 -0.77 31.03 18.85
CA ARG A 149 -2.22 30.75 18.96
C ARG A 149 -2.49 29.51 19.78
N GLY A 150 -3.20 29.69 20.89
CA GLY A 150 -3.70 28.61 21.73
C GLY A 150 -4.79 27.83 21.00
N THR A 151 -4.42 26.70 20.41
CA THR A 151 -5.36 25.76 19.80
C THR A 151 -5.99 24.92 20.91
N ARG A 152 -7.27 25.15 21.19
CA ARG A 152 -7.97 24.59 22.35
C ARG A 152 -8.54 23.18 22.15
N ARG A 153 -8.62 22.66 20.91
CA ARG A 153 -8.87 21.23 20.65
C ARG A 153 -8.08 20.82 19.42
N SER A 154 -6.93 20.22 19.63
CA SER A 154 -6.12 19.67 18.54
C SER A 154 -5.67 18.27 18.92
N ILE A 155 -5.48 17.40 17.93
CA ILE A 155 -4.82 16.12 18.14
C ILE A 155 -3.33 16.41 18.00
N VAL A 156 -2.55 16.11 19.02
CA VAL A 156 -1.10 16.24 18.94
C VAL A 156 -0.56 14.91 18.48
N ILE A 157 0.14 14.92 17.36
CA ILE A 157 0.88 13.74 16.89
C ILE A 157 2.19 13.74 17.68
N SER A 158 2.08 13.25 18.92
CA SER A 158 3.17 13.12 19.88
C SER A 158 4.02 11.91 19.51
N ARG A 159 5.28 11.90 19.93
CA ARG A 159 6.15 10.73 19.76
C ARG A 159 5.86 9.71 20.85
N MET A 160 6.10 8.41 20.57
CA MET A 160 5.74 7.34 21.51
C MET A 160 6.20 7.68 22.93
N GLY A 161 5.23 7.68 23.85
CA GLY A 161 5.46 7.82 25.27
C GLY A 161 6.21 6.61 25.82
N THR A 162 6.98 6.80 26.88
CA THR A 162 7.77 5.76 27.55
C THR A 162 6.95 4.76 28.36
N SER A 163 5.63 4.66 28.15
CA SER A 163 4.77 3.78 28.93
C SER A 163 4.30 2.61 28.08
N PHE A 164 5.04 1.50 28.14
CA PHE A 164 4.59 0.16 27.76
C PHE A 164 5.09 -0.82 28.82
#